data_AF-A0A948VTA7-F1
#
_entry.id   AF-A0A948VTA7-F1
#
_cell.length_a   1.000
_cell.length_b   1.000
_cell.length_c   1.000
_cell.angle_alpha   90.00
_cell.angle_beta   90.00
_cell.angle_gamma   90.00
#
_symmetry.space_group_name_H-M   'P 1'
#
loop_
_entity.id
_entity.type
_entity.pdbx_description
1 polymer ?
#
loop_
_entity_poly.entity_id
_entity_poly.type
_entity_poly.pdbx_seq_one_letter_code
_entity_poly.pdbx_strand_id
1 'polypeptide(L)'
;MKKSGFDIVASGFERTYRQGRRRMLELSVMHTDEASHDWRKRVQAHWRQLALFRPAWPDYFDVRIATARRLAEALGRDHDLAVLAVYAAGPARDILGNEGVRAITQMIGQKQAEIRKQTLIEGGLLFADKPRALTKQIRRYWAIASQ
;
A
#
# COMPACT_ATOMS: atom_id res chain seq x y z
N MET A 1 4.96 -17.09 30.27
CA MET A 1 5.99 -17.13 29.21
C MET A 1 6.35 -15.72 28.78
N LYS A 2 7.62 -15.31 28.87
CA LYS A 2 8.08 -14.04 28.30
C LYS A 2 7.92 -14.11 26.78
N LYS A 3 7.20 -13.15 26.19
CA LYS A 3 7.11 -13.02 24.72
C LYS A 3 8.51 -12.73 24.18
N SER A 4 8.95 -13.46 23.15
CA SER A 4 10.20 -13.12 22.46
C SER A 4 10.07 -11.73 21.81
N GLY A 5 11.19 -11.06 21.54
CA GLY A 5 11.18 -9.77 20.82
C GLY A 5 10.39 -9.84 19.50
N PHE A 6 10.42 -11.01 18.84
CA PHE A 6 9.62 -11.30 17.66
C PHE A 6 8.11 -11.35 17.93
N ASP A 7 7.66 -11.96 19.04
CA ASP A 7 6.23 -12.12 19.35
C ASP A 7 5.52 -10.77 19.57
N ILE A 8 6.27 -9.76 20.02
CA ILE A 8 5.77 -8.39 20.20
C ILE A 8 5.36 -7.81 18.83
N VAL A 9 6.22 -7.95 17.82
CA VAL A 9 6.00 -7.36 16.49
C VAL A 9 5.17 -8.25 15.54
N ALA A 10 5.22 -9.57 15.71
CA ALA A 10 4.59 -10.53 14.79
C ALA A 10 3.06 -10.40 14.73
N SER A 11 2.41 -10.19 15.88
CA SER A 11 0.94 -10.06 15.94
C SER A 11 0.44 -8.78 15.23
N GLY A 12 1.18 -7.68 15.38
CA GLY A 12 0.94 -6.42 14.66
C GLY A 12 1.20 -6.56 13.17
N PHE A 13 2.29 -7.23 12.79
CA PHE A 13 2.61 -7.52 11.39
C PHE A 13 1.51 -8.31 10.69
N GLU A 14 1.09 -9.44 11.28
CA GLU A 14 0.05 -10.28 10.68
C GLU A 14 -1.27 -9.53 10.51
N ARG A 15 -1.63 -8.70 11.50
CA ARG A 15 -2.84 -7.87 11.46
C ARG A 15 -2.76 -6.85 10.33
N THR A 16 -1.66 -6.10 10.22
CA THR A 16 -1.46 -5.10 9.17
C THR A 16 -1.47 -5.76 7.80
N TYR A 17 -0.79 -6.88 7.62
CA TYR A 17 -0.76 -7.62 6.37
C TYR A 17 -2.15 -8.11 5.95
N ARG A 18 -2.92 -8.69 6.88
CA ARG A 18 -4.31 -9.10 6.63
C ARG A 18 -5.19 -7.93 6.21
N GLN A 19 -5.05 -6.79 6.89
CA GLN A 19 -5.80 -5.58 6.54
C GLN A 19 -5.40 -5.05 5.16
N GLY A 20 -4.10 -5.01 4.85
CA GLY A 20 -3.60 -4.61 3.53
C GLY A 20 -4.17 -5.49 2.42
N ARG A 21 -4.14 -6.82 2.61
CA ARG A 21 -4.75 -7.77 1.67
C ARG A 21 -6.25 -7.56 1.51
N ARG A 22 -6.98 -7.30 2.61
CA ARG A 22 -8.43 -7.04 2.55
C ARG A 22 -8.74 -5.74 1.79
N ARG A 23 -8.03 -4.64 2.11
CA ARG A 23 -8.23 -3.34 1.45
C ARG A 23 -7.87 -3.38 -0.04
N MET A 24 -6.88 -4.18 -0.44
CA MET A 24 -6.60 -4.45 -1.85
C MET A 24 -7.82 -5.04 -2.57
N LEU A 25 -8.45 -6.06 -1.97
CA LEU A 25 -9.64 -6.70 -2.54
C LEU A 25 -10.82 -5.71 -2.59
N GLU A 26 -10.99 -4.90 -1.54
CA GLU A 26 -12.01 -3.83 -1.54
C GLU A 26 -11.77 -2.82 -2.67
N LEU A 27 -10.53 -2.38 -2.89
CA LEU A 27 -10.19 -1.47 -3.99
C LEU A 27 -10.46 -2.12 -5.37
N SER A 28 -10.17 -3.41 -5.53
CA SER A 28 -10.44 -4.13 -6.79
C SER A 28 -11.93 -4.25 -7.14
N VAL A 29 -12.82 -3.93 -6.22
CA VAL A 29 -14.27 -3.89 -6.45
C VAL A 29 -14.73 -2.44 -6.56
N MET A 30 -14.45 -1.62 -5.54
CA MET A 30 -15.01 -0.29 -5.39
C MET A 30 -14.34 0.75 -6.31
N HIS A 31 -13.04 0.62 -6.59
CA HIS A 31 -12.28 1.56 -7.40
C HIS A 31 -12.43 3.04 -6.98
N THR A 32 -12.54 3.34 -5.67
CA THR A 32 -12.74 4.70 -5.15
C THR A 32 -11.47 5.30 -4.53
N ASP A 33 -11.42 6.63 -4.46
CA ASP A 33 -10.34 7.39 -3.81
C ASP A 33 -10.19 7.02 -2.33
N GLU A 34 -11.31 6.84 -1.63
CA GLU A 34 -11.33 6.44 -0.22
C GLU A 34 -10.73 5.05 -0.03
N ALA A 35 -11.13 4.06 -0.83
CA ALA A 35 -10.58 2.71 -0.77
C ALA A 35 -9.08 2.69 -1.07
N SER A 36 -8.64 3.48 -2.05
CA SER A 36 -7.23 3.65 -2.41
C SER A 36 -6.43 4.27 -1.27
N HIS A 37 -6.94 5.36 -0.68
CA HIS A 37 -6.32 6.05 0.45
C HIS A 37 -6.22 5.15 1.70
N ASP A 38 -7.27 4.39 2.00
CA ASP A 38 -7.28 3.46 3.12
C ASP A 38 -6.30 2.30 2.92
N TRP A 39 -6.17 1.81 1.68
CA TRP A 39 -5.18 0.80 1.36
C TRP A 39 -3.75 1.36 1.52
N ARG A 40 -3.49 2.58 1.02
CA ARG A 40 -2.19 3.26 1.13
C ARG A 40 -1.66 3.26 2.57
N LYS A 41 -2.50 3.63 3.54
CA LYS A 41 -2.12 3.63 4.97
C LYS A 41 -1.62 2.26 5.43
N ARG A 42 -2.28 1.18 5.00
CA ARG A 42 -1.90 -0.20 5.36
C ARG A 42 -0.61 -0.63 4.66
N VAL A 43 -0.43 -0.28 3.39
CA VAL A 43 0.83 -0.57 2.68
C VAL A 43 2.01 0.15 3.32
N GLN A 44 1.85 1.42 3.67
CA GLN A 44 2.89 2.20 4.35
C GLN A 44 3.25 1.63 5.73
N ALA A 45 2.26 1.17 6.50
CA ALA A 45 2.50 0.48 7.77
C ALA A 45 3.25 -0.84 7.55
N HIS A 46 2.83 -1.63 6.55
CA HIS A 46 3.47 -2.91 6.22
C HIS A 46 4.93 -2.72 5.79
N TRP A 47 5.20 -1.72 4.94
CA TRP A 47 6.56 -1.38 4.50
C TRP A 47 7.49 -1.12 5.70
N ARG A 48 7.07 -0.28 6.64
CA ARG A 48 7.85 0.00 7.85
C ARG A 48 8.08 -1.24 8.70
N GLN A 49 7.09 -2.13 8.81
CA GLN A 49 7.24 -3.39 9.53
C GLN A 49 8.22 -4.34 8.83
N LEU A 50 8.23 -4.41 7.50
CA LEU A 50 9.22 -5.20 6.75
C LEU A 50 10.65 -4.72 7.03
N ALA A 51 10.86 -3.41 7.13
CA ALA A 51 12.17 -2.85 7.45
C ALA A 51 12.69 -3.30 8.83
N LEU A 52 11.80 -3.56 9.80
CA LEU A 52 12.19 -4.11 11.11
C LEU A 52 12.71 -5.54 11.01
N PHE A 53 12.21 -6.34 10.06
CA PHE A 53 12.65 -7.72 9.84
C PHE A 53 13.87 -7.84 8.93
N ARG A 54 14.22 -6.76 8.23
CA ARG A 54 15.34 -6.71 7.27
C ARG A 54 16.65 -7.32 7.80
N PRO A 55 17.09 -7.07 9.06
CA PRO A 55 18.34 -7.65 9.56
C PRO A 55 18.38 -9.18 9.57
N ALA A 56 17.21 -9.87 9.59
CA ALA A 56 17.17 -11.32 9.64
C ALA A 56 17.51 -11.99 8.29
N TRP A 57 17.21 -11.33 7.16
CA TRP A 57 17.58 -11.78 5.82
C TRP A 57 17.43 -10.62 4.82
N PRO A 58 18.48 -9.80 4.64
CA PRO A 58 18.40 -8.59 3.81
C PRO A 58 17.86 -8.85 2.40
N ASP A 59 18.40 -9.82 1.66
CA ASP A 59 18.02 -10.08 0.26
C ASP A 59 16.52 -10.41 0.11
N TYR A 60 15.97 -11.20 1.03
CA TYR A 60 14.54 -11.54 1.01
C TYR A 60 13.67 -10.31 1.31
N PHE A 61 14.05 -9.53 2.33
CA PHE A 61 13.24 -8.38 2.75
C PHE A 61 13.38 -7.18 1.82
N ASP A 62 14.53 -6.95 1.21
CA ASP A 62 14.79 -5.80 0.35
C ASP A 62 13.89 -5.80 -0.89
N VAL A 63 13.66 -6.97 -1.49
CA VAL A 63 12.70 -7.13 -2.61
C VAL A 63 11.28 -6.76 -2.18
N ARG A 64 10.84 -7.24 -1.01
CA ARG A 64 9.49 -6.95 -0.48
C ARG A 64 9.33 -5.49 -0.06
N ILE A 65 10.37 -4.92 0.54
CA ILE A 65 10.46 -3.51 0.94
C ILE A 65 10.36 -2.61 -0.28
N ALA A 66 11.15 -2.87 -1.33
CA ALA A 66 11.11 -2.11 -2.57
C ALA A 66 9.72 -2.18 -3.23
N THR A 67 9.12 -3.37 -3.26
CA THR A 67 7.76 -3.56 -3.79
C THR A 67 6.72 -2.77 -2.99
N ALA A 68 6.75 -2.87 -1.64
CA ALA A 68 5.81 -2.16 -0.77
C ALA A 68 5.98 -0.63 -0.86
N ARG A 69 7.22 -0.15 -0.99
CA ARG A 69 7.53 1.27 -1.17
C ARG A 69 6.98 1.79 -2.50
N ARG A 70 7.28 1.13 -3.62
CA ARG A 70 6.77 1.51 -4.95
C ARG A 70 5.24 1.53 -4.98
N LEU A 71 4.61 0.52 -4.37
CA LEU A 71 3.16 0.47 -4.23
C LEU A 71 2.61 1.64 -3.41
N ALA A 72 3.23 1.98 -2.28
CA ALA A 72 2.83 3.13 -1.45
C ALA A 72 3.00 4.48 -2.16
N GLU A 73 4.06 4.63 -2.96
CA GLU A 73 4.32 5.82 -3.79
C GLU A 73 3.30 5.94 -4.93
N ALA A 74 2.96 4.83 -5.60
CA ALA A 74 1.92 4.82 -6.63
C ALA A 74 0.53 5.17 -6.06
N LEU A 75 0.15 4.60 -4.91
CA LEU A 75 -1.09 4.97 -4.21
C LEU A 75 -1.06 6.42 -3.69
N GLY A 76 0.14 6.96 -3.41
CA GLY A 76 0.33 8.39 -3.13
C GLY A 76 -0.07 9.26 -4.31
N ARG A 77 0.45 8.95 -5.50
CA ARG A 77 0.10 9.67 -6.73
C ARG A 77 -1.39 9.61 -7.07
N ASP A 78 -2.04 8.47 -6.85
CA ASP A 78 -3.50 8.34 -7.02
C ASP A 78 -4.28 9.31 -6.10
N HIS A 79 -3.82 9.45 -4.84
CA HIS A 79 -4.40 10.39 -3.89
C HIS A 79 -4.10 11.86 -4.25
N ASP A 80 -2.88 12.17 -4.67
CA ASP A 80 -2.51 13.52 -5.09
C ASP A 80 -3.37 13.99 -6.28
N LEU A 81 -3.72 13.07 -7.19
CA LEU A 81 -4.65 13.33 -8.29
C LEU A 81 -6.08 13.61 -7.80
N ALA A 82 -6.56 12.92 -6.76
CA ALA A 82 -7.85 13.21 -6.14
C ALA A 82 -7.87 14.62 -5.54
N VAL A 83 -6.79 15.00 -4.83
CA VAL A 83 -6.62 16.35 -4.29
C VAL A 83 -6.58 17.40 -5.41
N LEU A 84 -5.89 17.11 -6.52
CA LEU A 84 -5.85 17.99 -7.69
C LEU A 84 -7.24 18.18 -8.32
N ALA A 85 -8.05 17.13 -8.40
CA ALA A 85 -9.42 17.23 -8.92
C ALA A 85 -10.29 18.16 -8.04
N VAL A 86 -10.17 18.04 -6.72
CA VAL A 86 -10.85 18.95 -5.76
C VAL A 86 -10.36 20.38 -5.92
N TYR A 87 -9.04 20.57 -6.08
CA TYR A 87 -8.45 21.89 -6.28
C TYR A 87 -8.91 22.54 -7.59
N ALA A 88 -8.97 21.77 -8.68
CA ALA A 88 -9.45 22.23 -9.98
C ALA A 88 -10.93 22.65 -9.93
N ALA A 89 -11.77 21.87 -9.26
CA ALA A 89 -13.21 22.15 -9.16
C ALA A 89 -13.57 23.29 -8.19
N GLY A 90 -12.65 23.66 -7.29
CA GLY A 90 -12.83 24.74 -6.32
C GLY A 90 -11.88 25.91 -6.59
N PRO A 91 -10.74 26.02 -5.87
CA PRO A 91 -9.83 27.16 -5.94
C PRO A 91 -9.41 27.61 -7.35
N ALA A 92 -9.18 26.68 -8.28
CA ALA A 92 -8.74 27.02 -9.64
C ALA A 92 -9.88 27.12 -10.66
N ARG A 93 -11.15 27.00 -10.23
CA ARG A 93 -12.30 26.94 -11.13
C ARG A 93 -12.44 28.18 -12.00
N ASP A 94 -12.24 29.36 -11.42
CA ASP A 94 -12.38 30.63 -12.15
C ASP A 94 -11.28 30.83 -13.20
N ILE A 95 -10.09 30.27 -12.94
CA ILE A 95 -8.96 30.31 -13.87
C ILE A 95 -9.15 29.30 -15.01
N LEU A 96 -9.60 28.08 -14.69
CA LEU A 96 -9.75 26.99 -15.65
C LEU A 96 -11.04 27.11 -16.48
N GLY A 97 -12.06 27.77 -15.96
CA GLY A 97 -13.41 27.74 -16.51
C GLY A 97 -14.03 26.34 -16.46
N ASN A 98 -15.32 26.25 -16.76
CA ASN A 98 -16.04 24.97 -16.69
C ASN A 98 -15.49 23.91 -17.68
N GLU A 99 -14.96 24.33 -18.83
CA GLU A 99 -14.37 23.41 -19.81
C GLU A 99 -13.02 22.87 -19.33
N GLY A 100 -12.13 23.74 -18.82
CA GLY A 100 -10.86 23.31 -18.26
C GLY A 100 -11.03 22.37 -17.07
N VAL A 101 -11.99 22.64 -16.18
CA VAL A 101 -12.34 21.72 -15.08
C VAL A 101 -12.79 20.35 -15.60
N ARG A 102 -13.68 20.31 -16.60
CA ARG A 102 -14.10 19.02 -17.19
C ARG A 102 -12.93 18.26 -17.81
N ALA A 103 -12.10 18.94 -18.59
CA ALA A 103 -10.96 18.33 -19.27
C ALA A 103 -9.95 17.74 -18.27
N ILE A 104 -9.57 18.51 -17.24
CA ILE A 104 -8.60 18.04 -16.24
C ILE A 104 -9.16 16.90 -15.39
N THR A 105 -10.44 16.95 -15.00
CA THR A 105 -11.08 15.86 -14.25
C THR A 105 -11.12 14.56 -15.06
N GLN A 106 -11.38 14.64 -16.38
CA GLN A 106 -11.35 13.47 -17.26
C GLN A 106 -9.94 12.85 -17.34
N MET A 107 -8.91 13.69 -17.53
CA MET A 107 -7.52 13.23 -17.57
C MET A 107 -7.07 12.60 -16.24
N ILE A 108 -7.47 13.20 -15.12
CA ILE A 108 -7.23 12.68 -13.78
C ILE A 108 -7.86 11.29 -13.62
N GLY A 109 -9.13 11.12 -13.99
CA GLY A 109 -9.83 9.84 -13.87
C GLY A 109 -9.17 8.73 -14.69
N GLN A 110 -8.73 9.03 -15.91
CA GLN A 110 -7.97 8.09 -16.74
C GLN A 110 -6.65 7.71 -16.05
N LYS A 111 -5.92 8.69 -15.52
CA LYS A 111 -4.64 8.43 -14.88
C LYS A 111 -4.76 7.64 -13.58
N GLN A 112 -5.77 7.94 -12.77
CA GLN A 112 -6.09 7.17 -11.56
C GLN A 112 -6.44 5.71 -11.91
N ALA A 113 -7.22 5.47 -12.97
CA ALA A 113 -7.54 4.11 -13.41
C ALA A 113 -6.28 3.30 -13.80
N GLU A 114 -5.35 3.92 -14.54
CA GLU A 114 -4.05 3.29 -14.87
C GLU A 114 -3.24 2.96 -13.61
N ILE A 115 -3.12 3.92 -12.69
CA ILE A 115 -2.38 3.74 -11.45
C ILE A 115 -3.01 2.62 -10.62
N ARG A 116 -4.34 2.61 -10.45
CA ARG A 116 -5.07 1.58 -9.68
C ARG A 116 -4.87 0.19 -10.27
N LYS A 117 -4.92 0.06 -11.60
CA LYS A 117 -4.64 -1.22 -12.28
C LYS A 117 -3.24 -1.72 -11.95
N GLN A 118 -2.23 -0.84 -12.03
CA GLN A 118 -0.85 -1.20 -11.72
C GLN A 118 -0.67 -1.55 -10.24
N THR A 119 -1.26 -0.78 -9.33
CA THR A 119 -1.14 -1.03 -7.88
C THR A 119 -1.80 -2.34 -7.48
N LEU A 120 -2.92 -2.73 -8.10
CA LEU A 120 -3.55 -4.03 -7.86
C LEU A 120 -2.67 -5.22 -8.27
N ILE A 121 -1.90 -5.11 -9.36
CA ILE A 121 -0.94 -6.14 -9.78
C ILE A 121 0.19 -6.26 -8.74
N GLU A 122 0.81 -5.13 -8.38
CA GLU A 122 1.91 -5.12 -7.40
C GLU A 122 1.44 -5.55 -6.00
N GLY A 123 0.24 -5.12 -5.61
CA GLY A 123 -0.43 -5.57 -4.40
C GLY A 123 -0.70 -7.07 -4.43
N GLY A 124 -1.13 -7.62 -5.56
CA GLY A 124 -1.34 -9.05 -5.74
C GLY A 124 -0.07 -9.85 -5.46
N LEU A 125 1.08 -9.40 -5.96
CA LEU A 125 2.38 -10.00 -5.67
C LEU A 125 2.76 -9.87 -4.19
N LEU A 126 2.59 -8.67 -3.60
CA LEU A 126 2.95 -8.41 -2.20
C LEU A 126 2.07 -9.18 -1.21
N PHE A 127 0.78 -9.30 -1.50
CA PHE A 127 -0.26 -9.88 -0.65
C PHE A 127 -0.70 -11.31 -1.07
N ALA A 128 0.11 -11.99 -1.88
CA ALA A 128 -0.18 -13.34 -2.40
C ALA A 128 -0.33 -14.39 -1.29
N ASP A 129 0.54 -14.33 -0.28
CA ASP A 129 0.58 -15.31 0.80
C ASP A 129 -0.61 -15.19 1.76
N LYS A 130 -0.97 -16.31 2.41
CA LYS A 130 -1.87 -16.24 3.57
C LYS A 130 -1.15 -15.52 4.72
N PRO A 131 -1.80 -14.61 5.48
CA PRO A 131 -1.15 -13.83 6.53
C PRO A 131 -0.37 -14.68 7.54
N ARG A 132 -0.96 -15.77 8.02
CA ARG A 132 -0.31 -16.70 8.97
C ARG A 132 0.89 -17.41 8.37
N ALA A 133 0.86 -17.73 7.07
CA ALA A 133 1.95 -18.44 6.39
C ALA A 133 3.19 -17.54 6.30
N LEU A 134 3.02 -16.30 5.85
CA LEU A 134 4.09 -15.31 5.80
C LEU A 134 4.67 -15.02 7.19
N THR A 135 3.82 -14.83 8.21
CA THR A 135 4.31 -14.63 9.59
C THR A 135 5.13 -15.81 10.10
N LYS A 136 4.70 -17.05 9.83
CA LYS A 136 5.45 -18.27 10.21
C LYS A 136 6.79 -18.36 9.46
N GLN A 137 6.83 -17.96 8.19
CA GLN A 137 8.06 -17.91 7.41
C GLN A 137 9.05 -16.89 7.97
N ILE A 138 8.60 -15.65 8.22
CA ILE A 138 9.43 -14.58 8.79
C ILE A 138 9.95 -14.98 10.18
N ARG A 139 9.14 -15.66 11.00
CA ARG A 139 9.57 -16.19 12.31
C ARG A 139 10.79 -17.10 12.19
N ARG A 140 10.83 -17.97 11.17
CA ARG A 140 11.96 -18.87 10.93
C ARG A 140 13.23 -18.08 10.62
N TYR A 141 13.14 -17.07 9.74
CA TYR A 141 14.28 -16.21 9.41
C TYR A 141 14.81 -15.48 10.63
N TRP A 142 13.90 -14.89 11.41
CA TRP A 142 14.26 -14.23 12.65
C TRP A 142 14.96 -15.16 13.64
N ALA A 143 14.44 -16.38 13.81
CA ALA A 143 15.02 -17.36 14.72
C ALA A 143 16.43 -17.81 14.28
N ILE A 144 16.67 -17.97 12.98
CA ILE A 144 18.00 -18.31 12.44
C ILE A 144 18.99 -17.16 12.67
N ALA A 145 18.58 -15.92 12.41
CA ALA A 145 19.43 -14.74 12.56
C ALA A 145 19.65 -14.30 14.02
N SER A 146 18.89 -14.86 14.97
CA SER A 146 19.01 -14.59 16.41
C SER A 146 19.78 -15.68 17.17
N GLN A 147 20.38 -16.64 16.45
CA GLN A 147 21.33 -17.63 16.98
C GLN A 147 22.73 -17.02 17.02
#